data_AF-A0A1V6Q827-F1
#
_entry.id   AF-A0A1V6Q827-F1
#
_cell.length_a   1.000
_cell.length_b   1.000
_cell.length_c   1.000
_cell.angle_alpha   90.00
_cell.angle_beta   90.00
_cell.angle_gamma   90.00
#
_symmetry.space_group_name_H-M   'P 1'
#
loop_
_entity.id
_entity.type
_entity.pdbx_description
1 polymer ?
#
loop_
_entity_poly.entity_id
_entity_poly.type
_entity_poly.pdbx_seq_one_letter_code
_entity_poly.pdbx_strand_id
1 'polypeptide(L)'
;MGHEDKDDPPPTLTKDHQIFISIHHRGELSLDERRRELGISAYHWGVLLAPRHPRGPDCHAFDVTDGSSPDRLLRRDNNPDFKWHFRVKNYVNPDHSGSLLLRILIGKIKIGKSNGDAFERIDALLRSIPLPVKGSSGAMPSQNCVGWIRAAIRKLQANGLAEEFDVDSFMDHALAFVDRRLADVDHVPDVINHLGKKI
;
A
#
# COMPACT_ATOMS: atom_id res chain seq x y z
N MET A 1 1.34 31.51 -11.77
CA MET A 1 -0.03 31.57 -11.20
C MET A 1 -0.01 30.59 -10.04
N GLY A 2 0.03 31.11 -8.81
CA GLY A 2 0.39 30.34 -7.62
C GLY A 2 -0.69 29.33 -7.25
N HIS A 3 -0.29 28.08 -7.04
CA HIS A 3 -1.05 27.18 -6.19
C HIS A 3 -0.83 27.67 -4.76
N GLU A 4 -1.84 28.35 -4.21
CA GLU A 4 -1.95 28.50 -2.76
C GLU A 4 -1.92 27.10 -2.15
N ASP A 5 -1.02 26.88 -1.18
CA ASP A 5 -1.13 25.80 -0.21
C ASP A 5 -2.42 26.04 0.57
N LYS A 6 -3.54 25.60 0.00
CA LYS A 6 -4.72 25.31 0.81
C LYS A 6 -4.34 24.07 1.59
N ASP A 7 -4.18 24.23 2.91
CA ASP A 7 -4.12 23.08 3.81
C ASP A 7 -5.29 22.17 3.44
N ASP A 8 -4.96 20.99 2.88
CA ASP A 8 -5.96 20.01 2.55
C ASP A 8 -6.76 19.72 3.84
N PRO A 9 -8.10 19.57 3.75
CA PRO A 9 -8.88 19.26 4.93
C PRO A 9 -8.34 18.00 5.63
N PRO A 10 -8.62 17.78 6.92
CA PRO A 10 -8.20 16.54 7.56
C PRO A 10 -8.79 15.33 6.81
N PRO A 11 -7.99 14.26 6.58
CA PRO A 11 -8.44 13.08 5.85
C PRO A 11 -9.66 12.47 6.54
N THR A 12 -10.75 12.32 5.80
CA THR A 12 -12.00 11.76 6.32
C THR A 12 -12.38 10.50 5.56
N LEU A 13 -12.87 9.51 6.29
CA LEU A 13 -13.37 8.27 5.70
C LEU A 13 -14.90 8.29 5.72
N THR A 14 -15.48 7.63 4.73
CA THR A 14 -16.92 7.39 4.64
C THR A 14 -17.22 5.90 4.81
N LYS A 15 -18.48 5.54 5.07
CA LYS A 15 -18.93 4.13 5.15
C LYS A 15 -18.68 3.32 3.86
N ASP A 16 -18.45 4.01 2.74
CA ASP A 16 -18.21 3.40 1.44
C ASP A 16 -16.71 3.13 1.20
N HIS A 17 -15.85 3.57 2.12
CA HIS A 17 -14.42 3.26 2.07
C HIS A 17 -14.18 1.78 2.36
N GLN A 18 -13.23 1.25 1.62
CA GLN A 18 -12.76 -0.12 1.68
C GLN A 18 -11.25 -0.14 1.88
N ILE A 19 -10.76 -1.29 2.34
CA ILE A 19 -9.34 -1.50 2.60
C ILE A 19 -8.80 -2.43 1.52
N PHE A 20 -7.83 -1.92 0.78
CA PHE A 20 -7.13 -2.63 -0.27
C PHE A 20 -5.66 -2.82 0.09
N ILE A 21 -5.10 -3.93 -0.39
CA ILE A 21 -3.66 -4.03 -0.60
C ILE A 21 -3.36 -3.52 -2.01
N SER A 22 -2.48 -2.53 -2.10
CA SER A 22 -2.01 -1.97 -3.37
C SER A 22 -0.62 -2.51 -3.69
N ILE A 23 -0.43 -2.94 -4.94
CA ILE A 23 0.83 -3.48 -5.44
C ILE A 23 1.29 -2.63 -6.62
N HIS A 24 2.52 -2.19 -6.55
CA HIS A 24 3.12 -1.25 -7.49
C HIS A 24 4.38 -1.83 -8.14
N HIS A 25 4.52 -1.57 -9.43
CA HIS A 25 5.74 -1.76 -10.19
C HIS A 25 6.89 -0.93 -9.59
N ARG A 26 8.10 -1.51 -9.54
CA ARG A 26 9.34 -0.88 -9.01
C ARG A 26 10.39 -0.67 -10.09
N GLY A 27 9.98 -0.35 -11.32
CA GLY A 27 10.90 -0.16 -12.43
C GLY A 27 11.60 -1.47 -12.77
N GLU A 28 12.90 -1.40 -13.07
CA GLU A 28 13.74 -2.56 -13.42
C GLU A 28 13.72 -3.67 -12.36
N LEU A 29 13.44 -3.36 -11.09
CA LEU A 29 13.36 -4.38 -10.03
C LEU A 29 12.19 -5.36 -10.22
N SER A 30 11.14 -4.95 -10.93
CA SER A 30 9.96 -5.78 -11.22
C SER A 30 10.07 -6.55 -12.53
N LEU A 31 11.20 -6.45 -13.24
CA LEU A 31 11.38 -7.04 -14.57
C LEU A 31 12.43 -8.15 -14.57
N ASP A 32 12.28 -9.07 -15.52
CA ASP A 32 13.27 -10.07 -15.92
C ASP A 32 13.98 -10.80 -14.77
N GLU A 33 15.31 -10.76 -14.76
CA GLU A 33 16.17 -11.44 -13.80
C GLU A 33 15.99 -10.88 -12.39
N ARG A 34 15.86 -9.56 -12.25
CA ARG A 34 15.62 -8.91 -10.95
C ARG A 34 14.32 -9.37 -10.32
N ARG A 35 13.25 -9.52 -11.10
CA ARG A 35 12.00 -10.11 -10.60
C ARG A 35 12.22 -11.53 -10.10
N ARG A 36 12.96 -12.38 -10.83
CA ARG A 36 13.22 -13.76 -10.40
C ARG A 36 14.02 -13.81 -9.11
N GLU A 37 15.05 -12.97 -8.97
CA GLU A 37 15.90 -12.86 -7.78
C GLU A 37 15.13 -12.35 -6.55
N LEU A 38 14.37 -11.26 -6.72
CA LEU A 38 13.72 -10.56 -5.62
C LEU A 38 12.38 -11.18 -5.21
N GLY A 39 11.79 -12.04 -6.04
CA GLY A 39 10.53 -12.69 -5.74
C GLY A 39 9.43 -11.66 -5.47
N ILE A 40 8.77 -11.81 -4.32
CA ILE A 40 7.71 -10.92 -3.85
C ILE A 40 8.18 -9.48 -3.56
N SER A 41 9.47 -9.31 -3.27
CA SER A 41 10.08 -8.01 -3.00
C SER A 41 10.44 -7.22 -4.27
N ALA A 42 10.23 -7.82 -5.44
CA ALA A 42 10.32 -7.16 -6.74
C ALA A 42 9.26 -6.06 -6.91
N TYR A 43 8.17 -6.12 -6.14
CA TYR A 43 7.08 -5.15 -6.15
C TYR A 43 7.04 -4.33 -4.86
N HIS A 44 6.43 -3.14 -4.92
CA HIS A 44 6.18 -2.32 -3.75
C HIS A 44 4.75 -2.54 -3.27
N TRP A 45 4.61 -2.70 -1.96
CA TRP A 45 3.34 -3.06 -1.32
C TRP A 45 2.91 -1.96 -0.36
N GLY A 46 1.62 -1.68 -0.32
CA GLY A 46 1.04 -0.72 0.60
C GLY A 46 -0.43 -1.00 0.89
N VAL A 47 -0.97 -0.31 1.89
CA VAL A 47 -2.41 -0.30 2.19
C VAL A 47 -3.02 0.92 1.51
N LEU A 48 -4.17 0.74 0.87
CA LEU A 48 -4.95 1.80 0.24
C LEU A 48 -6.36 1.80 0.84
N LEU A 49 -6.77 2.92 1.42
CA LEU A 49 -8.15 3.20 1.76
C LEU A 49 -8.76 3.93 0.57
N ALA A 50 -9.79 3.34 -0.03
CA ALA A 50 -10.45 3.90 -1.21
C ALA A 50 -11.95 3.69 -1.10
N PRO A 51 -12.79 4.67 -1.51
CA PRO A 51 -14.22 4.44 -1.65
C PRO A 51 -14.48 3.41 -2.74
N ARG A 52 -15.63 2.72 -2.65
CA ARG A 52 -16.07 1.73 -3.66
C ARG A 52 -16.05 2.28 -5.09
N HIS A 53 -16.26 3.60 -5.24
CA HIS A 53 -16.18 4.31 -6.51
C HIS A 53 -15.31 5.56 -6.33
N PRO A 54 -13.98 5.45 -6.52
CA PRO A 54 -13.07 6.58 -6.45
C PRO A 54 -13.46 7.67 -7.42
N ARG A 55 -13.50 8.91 -6.95
CA ARG A 55 -13.78 10.12 -7.73
C ARG A 55 -12.68 11.14 -7.46
N GLY A 56 -11.53 10.90 -8.09
CA GLY A 56 -10.39 11.80 -8.03
C GLY A 56 -9.55 11.59 -6.77
N PRO A 57 -9.12 12.66 -6.07
CA PRO A 57 -8.22 12.58 -4.93
C PRO A 57 -8.96 12.26 -3.63
N ASP A 58 -9.57 11.08 -3.54
CA ASP A 58 -10.41 10.66 -2.41
C ASP A 58 -9.93 9.37 -1.73
N CYS A 59 -8.70 8.94 -2.03
CA CYS A 59 -8.08 7.77 -1.43
C CYS A 59 -6.93 8.17 -0.48
N HIS A 60 -6.57 7.27 0.42
CA HIS A 60 -5.45 7.43 1.34
C HIS A 60 -4.53 6.21 1.30
N ALA A 61 -3.25 6.42 1.02
CA ALA A 61 -2.27 5.34 0.90
C ALA A 61 -1.28 5.35 2.06
N PHE A 62 -0.94 4.16 2.52
CA PHE A 62 0.02 3.90 3.59
C PHE A 62 1.06 2.90 3.08
N ASP A 63 2.34 3.24 3.23
CA ASP A 63 3.41 2.30 2.93
C ASP A 63 4.63 2.52 3.81
N VAL A 64 5.58 1.60 3.71
CA VAL A 64 6.93 1.78 4.24
C VAL A 64 7.92 1.72 3.09
N THR A 65 8.89 2.62 3.10
CA THR A 65 9.92 2.68 2.07
C THR A 65 11.23 3.15 2.68
N ASP A 66 12.34 2.66 2.16
CA ASP A 66 13.68 3.20 2.38
C ASP A 66 14.16 4.02 1.18
N GLY A 67 13.33 4.21 0.16
CA GLY A 67 13.63 4.97 -1.04
C GLY A 67 13.79 6.47 -0.78
N SER A 68 14.23 7.15 -1.84
CA SER A 68 14.42 8.60 -1.83
C SER A 68 13.11 9.35 -1.53
N SER A 69 13.26 10.47 -0.83
CA SER A 69 12.19 11.41 -0.48
C SER A 69 12.58 12.81 -0.98
N PRO A 70 12.49 13.06 -2.30
CA PRO A 70 12.99 14.30 -2.88
C PRO A 70 12.16 15.50 -2.43
N ASP A 71 12.83 16.50 -1.88
CA ASP A 71 12.29 17.83 -1.61
C ASP A 71 12.31 18.65 -2.90
N ARG A 72 11.13 19.01 -3.41
CA ARG A 72 11.00 19.77 -4.65
C ARG A 72 11.51 21.21 -4.53
N LEU A 73 11.43 21.81 -3.35
CA LEU A 73 11.84 23.20 -3.13
C LEU A 73 13.34 23.28 -2.88
N LEU A 74 13.84 22.40 -2.02
CA LEU A 74 15.23 22.40 -1.57
C LEU A 74 16.16 21.56 -2.48
N ARG A 75 15.60 20.87 -3.48
CA ARG A 75 16.32 19.99 -4.43
C ARG A 75 17.28 19.02 -3.75
N ARG A 76 16.88 18.52 -2.57
CA ARG A 76 17.65 17.56 -1.77
C ARG A 76 16.82 16.33 -1.50
N ASP A 77 17.47 15.22 -1.19
CA ASP A 77 16.79 14.07 -0.65
C ASP A 77 16.58 14.25 0.86
N ASN A 78 15.33 14.14 1.33
CA ASN A 78 15.00 14.13 2.75
C ASN A 78 15.27 12.77 3.42
N ASN A 79 15.64 11.74 2.65
CA ASN A 79 16.05 10.42 3.15
C ASN A 79 17.43 9.99 2.58
N PRO A 80 18.51 10.77 2.78
CA PRO A 80 19.81 10.50 2.17
C PRO A 80 20.47 9.20 2.68
N ASP A 81 20.10 8.74 3.88
CA ASP A 81 20.65 7.52 4.49
C ASP A 81 19.89 6.24 4.06
N PHE A 82 18.82 6.40 3.26
CA PHE A 82 17.90 5.32 2.90
C PHE A 82 17.43 4.54 4.13
N LYS A 83 16.89 5.29 5.11
CA LYS A 83 16.27 4.74 6.32
C LYS A 83 14.82 4.39 6.00
N TRP A 84 14.39 3.23 6.50
CA TRP A 84 12.98 2.86 6.45
C TRP A 84 12.15 3.89 7.20
N HIS A 85 11.10 4.38 6.55
CA HIS A 85 10.13 5.28 7.16
C HIS A 85 8.72 4.91 6.73
N PHE A 86 7.76 5.19 7.62
CA PHE A 86 6.34 5.09 7.33
C PHE A 86 5.88 6.34 6.60
N ARG A 87 5.10 6.16 5.53
CA ARG A 87 4.58 7.24 4.70
C ARG A 87 3.07 7.14 4.59
N VAL A 88 2.43 8.29 4.78
CA VAL A 88 1.00 8.50 4.54
C VAL A 88 0.88 9.45 3.37
N LYS A 89 0.05 9.10 2.39
CA LYS A 89 -0.32 9.98 1.28
C LYS A 89 -1.83 10.17 1.31
N ASN A 90 -2.27 11.37 1.63
CA ASN A 90 -3.68 11.73 1.64
C ASN A 90 -4.13 12.19 0.26
N TYR A 91 -5.43 12.03 -0.02
CA TYR A 91 -6.05 12.56 -1.23
C TYR A 91 -5.35 12.10 -2.51
N VAL A 92 -4.97 10.82 -2.55
CA VAL A 92 -4.36 10.24 -3.75
C VAL A 92 -5.44 9.86 -4.74
N ASN A 93 -5.17 10.08 -6.03
CA ASN A 93 -5.90 9.45 -7.10
C ASN A 93 -5.11 8.21 -7.57
N PRO A 94 -5.58 6.98 -7.32
CA PRO A 94 -4.90 5.76 -7.75
C PRO A 94 -4.68 5.70 -9.27
N ASP A 95 -5.60 6.25 -10.06
CA ASP A 95 -5.57 6.18 -11.52
C ASP A 95 -4.46 7.06 -12.12
N HIS A 96 -3.91 8.00 -11.34
CA HIS A 96 -2.76 8.81 -11.75
C HIS A 96 -1.42 8.14 -11.40
N SER A 97 -1.42 6.98 -10.75
CA SER A 97 -0.20 6.24 -10.45
C SER A 97 0.20 5.34 -11.61
N GLY A 98 1.15 5.78 -12.43
CA GLY A 98 1.71 4.97 -13.52
C GLY A 98 2.43 3.69 -13.08
N SER A 99 2.61 3.48 -11.77
CA SER A 99 3.20 2.27 -11.19
C SER A 99 2.17 1.32 -10.59
N LEU A 100 0.92 1.73 -10.36
CA LEU A 100 -0.07 0.89 -9.70
C LEU A 100 -0.49 -0.26 -10.63
N LEU A 101 -0.29 -1.50 -10.21
CA LEU A 101 -0.64 -2.68 -11.00
C LEU A 101 -1.93 -3.33 -10.51
N LEU A 102 -2.11 -3.43 -9.18
CA LEU A 102 -3.17 -4.24 -8.58
C LEU A 102 -3.67 -3.63 -7.27
N ARG A 103 -5.00 -3.67 -7.08
CA ARG A 103 -5.72 -3.37 -5.84
C ARG A 103 -6.49 -4.62 -5.42
N ILE A 104 -6.19 -5.14 -4.24
CA ILE A 104 -6.82 -6.35 -3.71
C ILE A 104 -7.67 -5.99 -2.50
N LEU A 105 -8.99 -6.07 -2.62
CA LEU A 105 -9.93 -5.81 -1.54
C LEU A 105 -9.79 -6.88 -0.45
N ILE A 106 -9.40 -6.45 0.74
CA ILE A 106 -9.27 -7.31 1.92
C ILE A 106 -10.30 -6.98 3.01
N GLY A 107 -10.97 -5.82 2.95
CA GLY A 107 -11.88 -5.42 4.01
C GLY A 107 -12.70 -4.18 3.70
N LYS A 108 -13.63 -3.85 4.59
CA LYS A 108 -14.52 -2.67 4.47
C LYS A 108 -14.48 -1.86 5.76
N ILE A 109 -14.54 -0.54 5.62
CA ILE A 109 -14.52 0.35 6.79
C ILE A 109 -15.92 0.43 7.38
N LYS A 110 -16.05 0.02 8.64
CA LYS A 110 -17.31 0.13 9.39
C LYS A 110 -17.31 1.43 10.18
N ILE A 111 -17.92 2.47 9.62
CA ILE A 111 -18.10 3.77 10.28
C ILE A 111 -19.40 3.74 11.09
N GLY A 112 -19.28 3.69 12.42
CA GLY A 112 -20.41 3.84 13.35
C GLY A 112 -20.92 5.27 13.44
N LYS A 113 -21.99 5.50 14.22
CA LYS A 113 -22.64 6.81 14.37
C LYS A 113 -21.75 7.91 14.98
N SER A 114 -20.60 7.56 15.58
CA SER A 114 -19.68 8.47 16.27
C SER A 114 -18.28 8.53 15.64
N ASN A 115 -18.07 7.94 14.46
CA ASN A 115 -16.73 7.67 13.91
C ASN A 115 -16.13 8.85 13.15
N GLY A 116 -15.97 9.99 13.83
CA GLY A 116 -15.15 11.10 13.33
C GLY A 116 -13.64 10.79 13.31
N ASP A 117 -13.21 9.61 13.76
CA ASP A 117 -11.80 9.24 14.01
C ASP A 117 -11.33 7.97 13.27
N ALA A 118 -12.12 7.46 12.31
CA ALA A 118 -11.83 6.17 11.67
C ALA A 118 -10.48 6.18 10.95
N PHE A 119 -10.09 7.32 10.38
CA PHE A 119 -8.81 7.48 9.71
C PHE A 119 -7.67 7.41 10.71
N GLU A 120 -7.73 8.20 11.77
CA GLU A 120 -6.73 8.29 12.82
C GLU A 120 -6.51 6.94 13.49
N ARG A 121 -7.58 6.17 13.71
CA ARG A 121 -7.49 4.81 14.25
C ARG A 121 -6.74 3.87 13.33
N ILE A 122 -6.98 3.93 12.01
CA ILE A 122 -6.25 3.11 11.04
C ILE A 122 -4.80 3.58 10.91
N ASP A 123 -4.54 4.89 10.84
CA ASP A 123 -3.18 5.43 10.83
C ASP A 123 -2.39 4.97 12.07
N ALA A 124 -2.95 5.14 13.27
CA ALA A 124 -2.30 4.72 14.50
C ALA A 124 -2.03 3.20 14.54
N LEU A 125 -2.96 2.40 14.00
CA LEU A 125 -2.81 0.96 13.93
C LEU A 125 -1.65 0.56 12.99
N LEU A 126 -1.58 1.16 11.80
CA LEU A 126 -0.54 0.88 10.81
C LEU A 126 0.83 1.43 11.24
N ARG A 127 0.85 2.63 11.83
CA ARG A 127 2.06 3.29 12.34
C ARG A 127 2.70 2.55 13.50
N SER A 128 1.92 1.82 14.30
CA SER A 128 2.44 1.00 15.41
C SER A 128 2.99 -0.35 14.96
N ILE A 129 3.08 -0.64 13.66
CA ILE A 129 3.80 -1.81 13.14
C ILE A 129 5.30 -1.47 13.08
N PRO A 130 6.18 -2.31 13.64
CA PRO A 130 7.62 -2.08 13.56
C PRO A 130 8.10 -1.91 12.11
N LEU A 131 8.95 -0.90 11.88
CA LEU A 131 9.57 -0.69 10.58
C LEU A 131 10.64 -1.76 10.31
N PRO A 132 10.88 -2.09 9.03
CA PRO A 132 12.00 -2.96 8.68
C PRO A 132 13.33 -2.38 9.17
N VAL A 133 14.19 -3.23 9.70
CA VAL A 133 15.54 -2.85 10.14
C VAL A 133 16.54 -3.19 9.04
N LYS A 134 17.32 -2.19 8.61
CA LYS A 134 18.36 -2.36 7.60
C LYS A 134 19.54 -3.14 8.20
N GLY A 135 20.02 -4.16 7.48
CA GLY A 135 21.24 -4.86 7.85
C GLY A 135 21.13 -5.73 9.11
N SER A 136 20.02 -6.45 9.31
CA SER A 136 19.96 -7.54 10.30
C SER A 136 21.00 -8.60 9.94
N SER A 137 22.23 -8.43 10.39
CA SER A 137 23.33 -9.36 10.23
C SER A 137 23.08 -10.57 11.13
N GLY A 138 22.65 -11.67 10.51
CA GLY A 138 22.34 -12.96 11.13
C GLY A 138 21.53 -13.83 10.16
N ALA A 139 21.16 -15.04 10.59
CA ALA A 139 20.33 -15.98 9.82
C ALA A 139 18.86 -15.51 9.59
N MET A 140 18.58 -14.22 9.80
CA MET A 140 17.24 -13.63 9.63
C MET A 140 17.10 -13.10 8.20
N PRO A 141 16.01 -13.41 7.49
CA PRO A 141 15.74 -12.87 6.15
C PRO A 141 15.77 -11.34 6.16
N SER A 142 16.26 -10.75 5.07
CA SER A 142 16.24 -9.30 4.86
C SER A 142 14.83 -8.74 5.08
N GLN A 143 14.68 -7.82 6.04
CA GLN A 143 13.40 -7.17 6.31
C GLN A 143 13.12 -6.09 5.26
N ASN A 144 11.92 -6.06 4.72
CA ASN A 144 11.50 -5.10 3.68
C ASN A 144 9.98 -4.81 3.77
N CYS A 145 9.45 -4.03 2.82
CA CYS A 145 8.02 -3.66 2.80
C CYS A 145 7.06 -4.86 2.75
N VAL A 146 7.50 -6.03 2.29
CA VAL A 146 6.71 -7.26 2.31
C VAL A 146 6.54 -7.81 3.74
N GLY A 147 7.58 -7.70 4.57
CA GLY A 147 7.46 -8.05 5.98
C GLY A 147 6.45 -7.15 6.70
N TRP A 148 6.50 -5.86 6.39
CA TRP A 148 5.56 -4.87 6.93
C TRP A 148 4.13 -5.11 6.45
N ILE A 149 3.89 -5.40 5.16
CA ILE A 149 2.53 -5.62 4.65
C ILE A 149 1.90 -6.89 5.22
N ARG A 150 2.66 -7.98 5.42
CA ARG A 150 2.17 -9.17 6.13
C ARG A 150 1.72 -8.83 7.54
N ALA A 151 2.52 -8.04 8.27
CA ALA A 151 2.15 -7.57 9.61
C ALA A 151 0.92 -6.65 9.58
N ALA A 152 0.81 -5.79 8.57
CA ALA A 152 -0.35 -4.90 8.39
C ALA A 152 -1.64 -5.68 8.17
N ILE A 153 -1.64 -6.67 7.27
CA ILE A 153 -2.80 -7.52 7.01
C ILE A 153 -3.24 -8.23 8.30
N ARG A 154 -2.31 -8.91 8.99
CA ARG A 154 -2.60 -9.61 10.26
C ARG A 154 -3.19 -8.67 11.31
N LYS A 155 -2.66 -7.45 11.39
CA LYS A 155 -3.13 -6.45 12.35
C LYS A 155 -4.51 -5.89 12.00
N LEU A 156 -4.80 -5.71 10.72
CA LEU A 156 -6.13 -5.34 10.22
C LEU A 156 -7.15 -6.45 10.49
N GLN A 157 -6.80 -7.73 10.25
CA GLN A 157 -7.61 -8.90 10.58
C GLN A 157 -7.94 -8.95 12.07
N ALA A 158 -6.92 -8.87 12.93
CA ALA A 158 -7.07 -8.88 14.39
C ALA A 158 -7.94 -7.73 14.96
N ASN A 159 -8.16 -6.67 14.19
CA ASN A 159 -9.02 -5.54 14.56
C ASN A 159 -10.37 -5.53 13.82
N GLY A 160 -10.71 -6.61 13.12
CA GLY A 160 -11.98 -6.75 12.38
C GLY A 160 -12.12 -5.81 11.20
N LEU A 161 -10.99 -5.30 10.67
CA LEU A 161 -10.93 -4.36 9.54
C LEU A 161 -10.68 -5.08 8.21
N ALA A 162 -10.20 -6.32 8.24
CA ALA A 162 -10.01 -7.19 7.09
C ALA A 162 -10.68 -8.56 7.32
N GLU A 163 -11.04 -9.22 6.22
CA GLU A 163 -11.56 -10.59 6.20
C GLU A 163 -10.49 -11.57 6.72
N GLU A 164 -10.93 -12.63 7.39
CA GLU A 164 -10.05 -13.70 7.87
C GLU A 164 -9.66 -14.62 6.71
N PHE A 165 -8.36 -14.67 6.41
CA PHE A 165 -7.74 -15.54 5.41
C PHE A 165 -6.28 -15.81 5.76
N ASP A 166 -5.72 -16.90 5.24
CA ASP A 166 -4.30 -17.19 5.42
C ASP A 166 -3.43 -16.17 4.68
N VAL A 167 -2.66 -15.39 5.45
CA VAL A 167 -1.87 -14.27 4.91
C VAL A 167 -0.77 -14.78 3.99
N ASP A 168 -0.16 -15.93 4.28
CA ASP A 168 0.97 -16.38 3.48
C ASP A 168 0.52 -16.88 2.10
N SER A 169 -0.55 -17.68 2.04
CA SER A 169 -1.22 -18.07 0.80
C SER A 169 -1.76 -16.87 0.02
N PHE A 170 -2.30 -15.86 0.70
CA PHE A 170 -2.74 -14.61 0.06
C PHE A 170 -1.58 -13.92 -0.66
N MET A 171 -0.42 -13.81 -0.01
CA MET A 171 0.74 -13.13 -0.59
C MET A 171 1.27 -13.86 -1.84
N ASP A 172 1.26 -15.20 -1.82
CA ASP A 172 1.67 -16.02 -2.97
C ASP A 172 0.70 -15.88 -4.15
N HIS A 173 -0.61 -15.92 -3.88
CA HIS A 173 -1.63 -15.69 -4.90
C HIS A 173 -1.57 -14.27 -5.47
N ALA A 174 -1.36 -13.27 -4.62
CA ALA A 174 -1.22 -11.88 -5.02
C ALA A 174 0.02 -11.68 -5.92
N LEU A 175 1.14 -12.35 -5.62
CA LEU A 175 2.34 -12.34 -6.45
C LEU A 175 2.06 -12.94 -7.84
N ALA A 176 1.47 -14.13 -7.90
CA ALA A 176 1.11 -14.77 -9.16
C ALA A 176 0.11 -13.92 -9.97
N PHE A 177 -0.79 -13.20 -9.30
CA PHE A 177 -1.73 -12.31 -9.96
C PHE A 177 -1.05 -11.08 -10.54
N VAL A 178 -0.20 -10.40 -9.77
CA VAL A 178 0.49 -9.20 -10.25
C VAL A 178 1.45 -9.51 -11.39
N ASP A 179 2.09 -10.68 -11.39
CA ASP A 179 2.92 -11.13 -12.52
C ASP A 179 2.10 -11.29 -13.81
N ARG A 180 0.91 -11.90 -13.72
CA ARG A 180 -0.01 -11.99 -14.88
C ARG A 180 -0.49 -10.61 -15.33
N ARG A 181 -0.80 -9.73 -14.38
CA ARG A 181 -1.25 -8.36 -14.65
C ARG A 181 -0.17 -7.54 -15.35
N LEU A 182 1.08 -7.69 -14.94
CA LEU A 182 2.21 -7.02 -15.58
C LEU A 182 2.44 -7.52 -17.01
N ALA A 183 2.23 -8.82 -17.26
CA ALA A 183 2.37 -9.41 -18.59
C ALA A 183 1.22 -9.07 -19.54
N ASP A 184 0.01 -8.80 -19.02
CA ASP A 184 -1.19 -8.49 -19.81
C ASP A 184 -2.06 -7.44 -19.12
N VAL A 185 -1.65 -6.18 -19.28
CA VAL A 185 -2.31 -5.02 -18.67
C VAL A 185 -3.64 -4.64 -19.34
N ASP A 186 -4.06 -5.32 -20.40
CA ASP A 186 -5.32 -5.01 -21.08
C ASP A 186 -6.44 -5.97 -20.66
N HIS A 187 -6.11 -7.23 -20.33
CA HIS A 187 -7.12 -8.25 -20.06
C HIS A 187 -7.19 -8.73 -18.61
N VAL A 188 -6.10 -8.58 -17.84
CA VAL A 188 -6.09 -8.98 -16.43
C VAL A 188 -6.61 -7.81 -15.58
N PRO A 189 -7.63 -7.98 -14.72
CA PRO A 189 -8.19 -6.86 -13.97
C PRO A 189 -7.19 -6.27 -12.96
N ASP A 190 -7.27 -4.97 -12.75
CA ASP A 190 -6.46 -4.20 -11.78
C ASP A 190 -7.13 -4.10 -10.40
N VAL A 191 -8.39 -4.54 -10.27
CA VAL A 191 -9.13 -4.60 -9.00
C VAL A 191 -9.76 -5.98 -8.82
N ILE A 192 -9.43 -6.62 -7.71
CA ILE A 192 -9.95 -7.93 -7.31
C ILE A 192 -10.24 -7.97 -5.81
N ASN A 193 -10.93 -9.00 -5.34
CA ASN A 193 -10.96 -9.34 -3.91
C ASN A 193 -9.84 -10.32 -3.52
N HIS A 194 -9.67 -10.56 -2.22
CA HIS A 194 -8.68 -11.48 -1.67
C HIS A 194 -8.80 -12.94 -2.18
N LEU A 195 -9.89 -13.30 -2.85
CA LEU A 195 -10.10 -14.60 -3.51
C LEU A 195 -9.71 -14.60 -5.00
N GLY A 196 -9.17 -13.50 -5.52
CA GLY A 196 -8.79 -13.38 -6.94
C GLY A 196 -9.95 -13.07 -7.90
N LYS A 197 -11.15 -12.78 -7.39
CA LYS A 197 -12.31 -12.45 -8.24
C LYS A 197 -12.36 -10.95 -8.50
N LYS A 198 -12.61 -10.57 -9.77
CA LYS A 198 -12.92 -9.18 -10.16
C LYS A 198 -14.13 -8.67 -9.37
N ILE A 199 -14.09 -7.41 -8.97
CA ILE A 199 -15.16 -6.71 -8.24
C ILE A 199 -15.54 -5.40 -8.89
#